data_AF-A0A377WML6-F1
#
_entry.id   AF-A0A377WML6-F1
#
_cell.length_a   1.000
_cell.length_b   1.000
_cell.length_c   1.000
_cell.angle_alpha   90.00
_cell.angle_beta   90.00
_cell.angle_gamma   90.00
#
_symmetry.space_group_name_H-M   'P 1'
#
loop_
_entity.id
_entity.type
_entity.pdbx_description
1 polymer ?
#
loop_
_entity_poly.entity_id
_entity_poly.type
_entity_poly.pdbx_seq_one_letter_code
_entity_poly.pdbx_strand_id
1 'polypeptide(L)'
;MRAGQPVTIVADVLPNHTFKGHVASLAPATGSRFSILPAENATGNFTKIVQRVPVRIALEGDGAKLDVLRPGLSVIVTVNEKSPR
;
A
#
# COMPACT_ATOMS: atom_id res chain seq x y z
N MET A 1 0.74 -10.89 -4.75
CA MET A 1 0.02 -10.21 -3.65
C MET A 1 -1.49 -10.45 -3.75
N ARG A 2 -2.17 -10.85 -2.66
CA ARG A 2 -3.62 -11.09 -2.57
C ARG A 2 -4.18 -10.64 -1.22
N ALA A 3 -5.49 -10.38 -1.15
CA ALA A 3 -6.15 -10.09 0.12
C ALA A 3 -5.97 -11.24 1.13
N GLY A 4 -5.86 -10.90 2.42
CA GLY A 4 -5.59 -11.82 3.52
C GLY A 4 -4.12 -12.19 3.73
N GLN A 5 -3.19 -11.75 2.86
CA GLN A 5 -1.77 -12.01 3.11
C GLN A 5 -1.27 -11.25 4.34
N PRO A 6 -0.52 -11.91 5.25
CA PRO A 6 0.03 -11.24 6.41
C PRO A 6 1.14 -10.26 6.00
N VAL A 7 1.20 -9.15 6.72
CA VAL A 7 2.18 -8.09 6.50
C VAL A 7 2.83 -7.65 7.81
N THR A 8 4.05 -7.15 7.68
CA THR A 8 4.82 -6.53 8.75
C THR A 8 4.97 -5.05 8.44
N ILE A 9 4.78 -4.19 9.44
CA ILE A 9 4.72 -2.73 9.25
C ILE A 9 5.65 -2.08 10.28
N VAL A 10 6.49 -1.17 9.82
CA VAL A 10 7.38 -0.37 10.67
C VAL A 10 7.13 1.10 10.37
N ALA A 11 6.81 1.89 11.39
CA ALA A 11 6.61 3.32 11.23
C ALA A 11 7.93 4.06 11.41
N ASP A 12 8.18 5.10 10.62
CA ASP A 12 9.44 5.86 10.67
C ASP A 12 9.66 6.52 12.04
N VAL A 13 8.57 6.85 12.73
CA VAL A 13 8.59 7.43 14.09
C VAL A 13 8.90 6.40 15.19
N LEU A 14 8.77 5.10 14.90
CA LEU A 14 8.95 4.00 15.85
C LEU A 14 9.73 2.84 15.17
N PRO A 15 11.01 3.05 14.79
CA PRO A 15 11.75 2.10 13.97
C PRO A 15 12.00 0.75 14.66
N ASN A 16 11.99 0.74 16.00
CA ASN A 16 12.20 -0.47 16.82
C ASN A 16 10.89 -1.18 17.16
N HIS A 17 9.74 -0.69 16.69
CA HIS A 17 8.45 -1.29 16.93
C HIS A 17 7.87 -1.86 15.63
N THR A 18 7.46 -3.12 15.69
CA THR A 18 6.92 -3.84 14.54
C THR A 18 5.43 -4.11 14.74
N PHE A 19 4.61 -3.59 13.84
CA PHE A 19 3.18 -3.85 13.80
C PHE A 19 2.86 -4.98 12.84
N LYS A 20 1.74 -5.65 13.11
CA LYS A 20 1.20 -6.71 12.27
C LYS A 20 -0.08 -6.24 11.60
N GLY A 21 -0.38 -6.87 10.48
CA GLY A 21 -1.63 -6.67 9.76
C GLY A 21 -1.77 -7.64 8.62
N HIS A 22 -2.74 -7.37 7.76
CA HIS A 22 -2.93 -8.11 6.52
C HIS A 22 -3.34 -7.18 5.38
N VAL A 23 -3.16 -7.67 4.15
CA VAL A 23 -3.68 -7.00 2.96
C VAL A 23 -5.21 -7.07 2.97
N ALA A 24 -5.86 -5.94 3.16
CA ALA A 24 -7.32 -5.86 3.13
C ALA A 24 -7.86 -5.93 1.69
N SER A 25 -7.26 -5.13 0.80
CA SER A 25 -7.69 -5.07 -0.60
C SER A 25 -6.61 -4.49 -1.51
N LEU A 26 -6.71 -4.82 -2.79
CA LEU A 26 -5.96 -4.18 -3.86
C LEU A 26 -6.96 -3.50 -4.79
N ALA A 27 -6.65 -2.29 -5.27
CA ALA A 27 -7.48 -1.66 -6.29
C ALA A 27 -7.37 -2.47 -7.61
N PRO A 28 -8.49 -2.67 -8.35
CA PRO A 28 -8.48 -3.45 -9.59
C PRO A 28 -7.74 -2.75 -10.75
N ALA A 29 -7.43 -1.46 -10.61
CA ALA A 29 -6.73 -0.67 -11.62
C ALA A 29 -5.89 0.45 -10.98
N THR A 30 -5.00 1.02 -11.79
CA THR A 30 -4.14 2.16 -11.41
C THR A 30 -4.95 3.46 -11.38
N GLY A 31 -4.54 4.44 -10.57
CA GLY A 31 -5.27 5.71 -10.42
C GLY A 31 -5.49 6.47 -11.74
N SER A 32 -4.60 6.30 -12.71
CA SER A 32 -4.72 6.89 -14.06
C SER A 32 -5.89 6.35 -14.88
N ARG A 33 -6.35 5.11 -14.64
CA ARG A 33 -7.55 4.57 -15.33
C ARG A 33 -8.87 5.17 -14.82
N PHE A 34 -8.85 5.84 -13.68
CA PHE A 34 -10.03 6.51 -13.10
C PHE A 34 -9.95 8.05 -13.21
N SER A 35 -8.94 8.58 -13.92
CA SER A 35 -8.83 10.02 -14.13
C SER A 35 -9.85 10.50 -15.16
N ILE A 36 -10.55 11.59 -14.86
CA ILE A 36 -11.42 12.31 -15.80
C ILE A 36 -10.59 12.86 -16.98
N LEU A 37 -9.30 13.13 -16.74
CA LEU A 37 -8.34 13.57 -17.74
C LEU A 37 -7.23 12.52 -17.86
N PRO A 38 -7.38 11.51 -18.73
CA PRO A 38 -6.27 10.62 -19.06
C PRO A 38 -5.17 11.41 -19.77
N ALA A 39 -3.91 11.00 -19.62
CA ALA A 39 -2.80 11.66 -20.30
C ALA A 39 -2.91 11.45 -21.82
N GLU A 40 -3.21 12.52 -22.56
CA GLU A 40 -3.17 12.54 -24.02
C GLU A 40 -1.74 12.87 -24.50
N ASN A 41 -0.99 11.85 -24.89
CA ASN A 41 0.32 12.04 -25.49
C ASN A 41 0.18 12.14 -27.02
N ALA A 42 -0.22 13.32 -27.53
CA ALA A 42 -0.50 13.55 -28.96
C ALA A 42 0.74 13.88 -29.83
N THR A 43 1.96 13.81 -29.30
CA THR A 43 3.19 14.21 -30.04
C THR A 43 4.37 13.34 -29.66
N GLY A 44 4.49 12.15 -30.27
CA GLY A 44 5.74 11.43 -30.55
C GLY A 44 6.73 11.07 -29.42
N ASN A 45 6.54 11.51 -28.18
CA ASN A 45 7.45 11.28 -27.06
C ASN A 45 6.88 10.20 -26.13
N PHE A 46 7.58 9.06 -26.08
CA PHE A 46 7.28 7.98 -25.14
C PHE A 46 7.91 8.27 -23.78
N THR A 47 7.25 9.08 -22.95
CA THR A 47 7.66 9.22 -21.54
C THR A 47 7.09 8.06 -20.74
N LYS A 48 7.95 7.21 -20.17
CA LYS A 48 7.53 6.14 -19.26
C LYS A 48 7.01 6.74 -17.95
N ILE A 49 5.70 6.69 -17.74
CA ILE A 49 5.06 7.14 -16.51
C ILE A 49 4.84 5.94 -15.58
N VAL A 50 5.25 6.07 -14.32
CA VAL A 50 5.00 5.04 -13.29
C VAL A 50 3.52 5.05 -12.93
N GLN A 51 2.86 3.90 -13.11
CA GLN A 51 1.50 3.69 -12.62
C GLN A 51 1.53 2.86 -11.34
N ARG A 52 0.95 3.40 -10.27
CA ARG A 52 0.87 2.73 -8.97
C ARG A 52 -0.50 2.09 -8.78
N VAL A 53 -0.53 0.90 -8.20
CA VAL A 53 -1.73 0.20 -7.77
C VAL A 53 -1.89 0.39 -6.26
N PRO A 54 -2.95 1.08 -5.80
CA PRO A 54 -3.21 1.24 -4.38
C PRO A 54 -3.43 -0.10 -3.68
N VAL A 55 -2.83 -0.25 -2.50
CA VAL A 55 -2.98 -1.40 -1.61
C VAL A 55 -3.46 -0.89 -0.26
N ARG A 56 -4.54 -1.48 0.25
CA ARG A 56 -5.04 -1.18 1.59
C ARG A 56 -4.59 -2.26 2.56
N ILE A 57 -4.00 -1.84 3.67
CA ILE A 57 -3.55 -2.71 4.75
C ILE A 57 -4.48 -2.51 5.95
N ALA A 58 -4.96 -3.59 6.54
CA ALA A 58 -5.65 -3.56 7.81
C ALA A 58 -4.64 -3.85 8.93
N LEU A 59 -4.63 -2.98 9.94
CA LEU A 59 -3.79 -3.12 11.14
C LEU A 59 -4.44 -4.09 12.12
N GLU A 60 -3.62 -4.87 12.83
CA GLU A 60 -4.05 -5.81 13.85
C GLU A 60 -3.45 -5.44 15.23
N GLY A 61 -4.13 -5.87 16.30
CA GLY A 61 -3.64 -5.71 17.67
C GLY A 61 -3.39 -4.25 18.06
N ASP A 62 -2.25 -3.97 18.69
CA ASP A 62 -1.90 -2.64 19.19
C ASP A 62 -1.70 -1.61 18.08
N GLY A 63 -1.42 -2.03 16.84
CA GLY A 63 -1.35 -1.13 15.69
C GLY A 63 -2.71 -0.53 15.31
N ALA A 64 -3.82 -1.16 15.72
CA ALA A 64 -5.16 -0.64 15.49
C ALA A 64 -5.55 0.47 16.48
N LYS A 65 -4.71 0.77 17.48
CA LYS A 65 -4.96 1.81 18.46
C LYS A 65 -4.39 3.16 17.98
N LEU A 66 -5.25 4.18 17.99
CA LEU A 66 -4.96 5.54 17.52
C LEU A 66 -3.92 6.30 18.37
N ASP A 67 -3.64 5.82 19.57
CA ASP A 67 -2.63 6.39 20.47
C ASP A 67 -1.21 6.07 20.00
N VAL A 68 -0.99 4.92 19.36
CA VAL A 68 0.32 4.49 18.85
C VAL A 68 0.54 4.91 17.40
N LEU A 69 -0.39 4.60 16.49
CA LEU A 69 -0.30 4.98 15.08
C LEU A 69 -1.37 6.02 14.73
N ARG A 70 -0.91 7.17 14.21
CA ARG A 70 -1.76 8.28 13.81
C ARG A 70 -1.86 8.40 12.29
N PRO A 71 -3.01 8.87 11.76
CA PRO A 71 -3.13 9.17 10.34
C PRO A 71 -2.07 10.17 9.88
N GLY A 72 -1.49 9.92 8.70
CA GLY A 72 -0.46 10.78 8.09
C GLY A 72 0.99 10.34 8.36
N LEU A 73 1.22 9.34 9.22
CA LEU A 73 2.56 8.79 9.42
C LEU A 73 3.03 7.96 8.22
N SER A 74 4.31 8.12 7.88
CA SER A 74 5.01 7.25 6.93
C SER A 74 5.37 5.92 7.55
N VAL A 75 5.22 4.85 6.76
CA VAL A 75 5.50 3.48 7.18
C VAL A 75 6.16 2.70 6.05
N ILE A 76 6.98 1.72 6.42
CA ILE A 76 7.49 0.67 5.53
C ILE A 76 6.66 -0.59 5.78
N VAL A 77 6.12 -1.17 4.70
CA VAL A 77 5.29 -2.38 4.74
C VAL A 77 5.96 -3.49 3.95
N THR A 78 6.12 -4.65 4.59
CA THR A 78 6.63 -5.87 3.97
C THR A 78 5.53 -6.91 3.91
N VAL A 79 5.16 -7.35 2.70
CA VAL A 79 4.17 -8.40 2.49
C VAL A 79 4.86 -9.77 2.50
N ASN A 80 4.32 -10.72 3.25
CA ASN A 80 4.82 -12.09 3.22
C ASN A 80 4.17 -12.84 2.04
N GLU A 81 4.97 -13.13 1.01
CA GLU A 81 4.51 -13.81 -0.20
C GLU A 81 4.57 -15.35 -0.13
N LYS A 82 5.03 -15.93 0.99
CA LYS A 82 5.05 -17.39 1.13
C LYS A 82 3.61 -17.92 1.19
N SER A 83 3.15 -18.50 0.09
CA SER A 83 1.88 -19.24 0.02
C SER A 83 1.88 -20.40 1.03
N PRO A 84 0.79 -20.63 1.79
CA PRO A 84 0.46 -21.99 2.15
C PRO A 84 0.14 -22.72 0.84
N ARG A 85 0.89 -23.79 0.57
CA ARG A 85 0.60 -24.72 -0.53
C ARG A 85 -0.81 -25.28 -0.40
#